data_AF-A0A2D7PM49-F1
#
_entry.id   AF-A0A2D7PM49-F1
#
_cell.length_a   1.000
_cell.length_b   1.000
_cell.length_c   1.000
_cell.angle_alpha   90.00
_cell.angle_beta   90.00
_cell.angle_gamma   90.00
#
_symmetry.space_group_name_H-M   'P 1'
#
loop_
_entity.id
_entity.type
_entity.pdbx_description
1 polymer ?
#
loop_
_entity_poly.entity_id
_entity_poly.type
_entity_poly.pdbx_seq_one_letter_code
_entity_poly.pdbx_strand_id
1 'polypeptide(L)' 'LGYPLLDWVGFDPDGTNDPAQLNGLRYVFAFVPVFSELLVVALLITFPLNEEKQREIRAQLDQRREA' A
#
# COMPACT_ATOMS: atom_id res chain seq x y z
N LEU A 1 4.64 -12.87 5.32
CA LEU A 1 3.27 -12.49 4.88
C LEU A 1 2.87 -13.10 3.53
N GLY A 2 3.82 -13.51 2.66
CA GLY A 2 3.47 -14.08 1.34
C GLY A 2 2.76 -15.44 1.40
N TYR A 3 3.29 -16.40 2.17
CA TYR A 3 2.78 -17.77 2.21
C TYR A 3 1.28 -17.92 2.52
N PRO A 4 0.70 -17.26 3.54
CA PRO A 4 -0.73 -17.39 3.81
C PRO A 4 -1.64 -16.97 2.65
N LEU A 5 -1.21 -15.99 1.84
CA LEU A 5 -1.97 -15.53 0.68
C LEU A 5 -1.87 -16.52 -0.49
N LEU A 6 -0.72 -17.18 -0.62
CA LEU A 6 -0.48 -18.22 -1.62
C LEU A 6 -1.24 -19.50 -1.27
N ASP A 7 -1.25 -19.87 0.01
CA ASP A 7 -2.03 -21.00 0.52
C ASP A 7 -3.53 -20.76 0.32
N TRP A 8 -4.01 -19.51 0.48
CA TRP A 8 -5.42 -19.16 0.26
C TRP A 8 -5.87 -19.37 -1.20
N VAL A 9 -4.99 -19.14 -2.16
CA VAL A 9 -5.26 -19.43 -3.59
C VAL A 9 -4.92 -20.87 -3.98
N GLY A 10 -4.54 -21.70 -3.01
CA GLY A 10 -4.22 -23.11 -3.19
C GLY A 10 -2.91 -23.35 -3.95
N PHE A 11 -2.01 -22.37 -4.02
CA PHE A 11 -0.73 -22.54 -4.69
C PHE A 11 0.18 -23.46 -3.88
N ASP A 12 0.70 -24.51 -4.51
CA ASP A 12 1.68 -25.42 -3.93
C ASP A 12 3.06 -25.20 -4.58
N PRO A 13 4.08 -24.71 -3.85
CA PRO A 13 5.40 -24.47 -4.42
C PRO A 13 6.16 -25.76 -4.79
N ASP A 14 5.83 -26.89 -4.16
CA ASP A 14 6.54 -28.17 -4.32
C ASP A 14 5.73 -29.21 -5.12
N GLY A 15 4.46 -28.91 -5.40
CA GLY A 15 3.51 -29.79 -6.10
C GLY A 15 3.11 -29.34 -7.51
N THR A 16 2.21 -30.13 -8.12
CA THR A 16 1.61 -29.79 -9.42
C THR A 16 0.43 -28.86 -9.23
N ASN A 17 0.51 -27.67 -9.83
CA ASN A 17 -0.57 -26.70 -9.82
C ASN A 17 -1.41 -26.80 -11.10
N ASP A 18 -2.72 -26.80 -10.95
CA ASP A 18 -3.65 -26.64 -12.05
C ASP A 18 -3.69 -25.17 -12.56
N PRO A 19 -4.31 -24.90 -13.72
CA PRO A 19 -4.36 -23.54 -14.27
C PRO A 19 -5.07 -22.52 -13.36
N ALA A 20 -6.02 -22.95 -12.53
CA ALA A 20 -6.73 -22.06 -11.62
C ALA A 20 -5.81 -21.60 -10.47
N GLN A 21 -5.02 -22.51 -9.89
CA GLN A 21 -4.03 -22.22 -8.86
C GLN A 21 -2.95 -21.25 -9.38
N LEU A 22 -2.47 -21.45 -10.61
CA LEU A 22 -1.51 -20.55 -11.25
C LEU A 22 -2.10 -19.15 -11.55
N ASN A 23 -3.38 -19.09 -11.94
CA ASN A 23 -4.07 -17.81 -12.09
C ASN A 23 -4.24 -17.09 -10.74
N GLY A 24 -4.55 -17.85 -9.68
CA GLY A 24 -4.59 -17.34 -8.31
C GLY A 24 -3.27 -16.68 -7.90
N LEU A 25 -2.15 -17.37 -8.12
CA LEU A 25 -0.80 -16.83 -7.92
C LEU A 25 -0.61 -15.51 -8.70
N ARG A 26 -0.94 -15.50 -10.00
CA ARG A 26 -0.83 -14.31 -10.85
C ARG A 26 -1.63 -13.14 -10.30
N TYR A 27 -2.86 -13.38 -9.82
CA TYR A 27 -3.70 -12.34 -9.25
C TYR A 27 -3.15 -11.81 -7.94
N VAL A 28 -2.65 -12.65 -7.06
CA VAL A 28 -1.99 -12.21 -5.82
C VAL A 28 -0.84 -11.25 -6.14
N PHE A 29 0.04 -11.63 -7.07
CA PHE A 29 1.17 -10.80 -7.46
C PHE A 29 0.78 -9.51 -8.17
N ALA A 30 -0.32 -9.50 -8.93
CA ALA A 30 -0.79 -8.30 -9.63
C ALA A 30 -1.53 -7.34 -8.69
N PHE A 31 -2.44 -7.86 -7.86
CA PHE A 31 -3.38 -7.05 -7.11
C PHE A 31 -2.84 -6.56 -5.78
N VAL A 32 -2.01 -7.33 -5.08
CA VAL A 32 -1.46 -6.89 -3.77
C VAL A 32 -0.69 -5.58 -3.87
N PRO A 33 0.23 -5.39 -4.84
CA PRO A 33 0.90 -4.10 -5.02
C PRO A 33 -0.08 -2.99 -5.39
N VAL A 34 -1.01 -3.26 -6.32
CA VAL A 34 -2.01 -2.27 -6.77
C VAL A 34 -2.86 -1.78 -5.60
N PHE A 35 -3.40 -2.68 -4.77
CA PHE A 35 -4.21 -2.28 -3.61
C PHE A 35 -3.39 -1.53 -2.56
N SER A 36 -2.12 -1.89 -2.37
CA SER A 36 -1.23 -1.18 -1.46
C SER A 36 -1.00 0.27 -1.91
N GLU A 37 -0.73 0.48 -3.20
CA GLU A 37 -0.56 1.82 -3.79
C GLU A 37 -1.86 2.63 -3.75
N LEU A 38 -2.99 2.01 -4.07
CA LEU A 38 -4.30 2.68 -3.97
C LEU A 38 -4.59 3.12 -2.53
N LEU A 39 -4.22 2.33 -1.53
CA LEU A 39 -4.36 2.71 -0.12
C LEU A 39 -3.48 3.92 0.21
N VAL A 40 -2.23 3.94 -0.25
CA VAL A 40 -1.32 5.09 -0.07
C VAL A 40 -1.91 6.33 -0.73
N VAL A 41 -2.36 6.23 -1.99
CA VAL A 41 -2.98 7.34 -2.71
C VAL A 41 -4.22 7.84 -1.99
N ALA A 42 -5.09 6.94 -1.50
CA ALA A 42 -6.26 7.32 -0.73
C ALA A 42 -5.87 8.09 0.55
N LEU A 43 -4.85 7.62 1.28
CA LEU A 43 -4.35 8.32 2.46
C LEU A 43 -3.79 9.71 2.11
N LEU A 44 -3.04 9.82 1.01
CA LEU A 44 -2.43 11.08 0.57
C LEU A 44 -3.45 12.09 0.08
N ILE A 45 -4.48 11.67 -0.68
CA ILE A 45 -5.57 12.55 -1.12
C ILE A 45 -6.34 13.09 0.10
N THR A 46 -6.49 12.29 1.15
CA THR A 46 -7.20 12.70 2.38
C THR A 46 -6.32 13.54 3.30
N PHE A 47 -5.00 13.59 3.11
CA PHE A 47 -4.09 14.41 3.89
C PHE A 47 -3.95 15.79 3.22
N PRO A 48 -4.59 16.86 3.77
CA PRO A 48 -4.59 18.17 3.15
C PRO A 48 -3.24 18.87 3.36
N LEU A 49 -2.21 18.41 2.64
CA LEU A 49 -0.93 19.10 2.52
C LEU A 49 -1.04 20.15 1.41
N ASN A 50 -2.02 21.05 1.53
CA ASN A 50 -2.09 22.21 0.65
C ASN A 50 -1.02 23.24 1.06
N GLU A 51 -0.72 24.16 0.15
CA GLU A 51 0.31 25.20 0.36
C GLU A 51 0.01 26.04 1.62
N GLU A 52 -1.26 26.31 1.89
CA GLU A 52 -1.72 27.04 3.08
C GLU A 52 -1.36 26.30 4.38
N LYS A 53 -1.64 24.99 4.46
CA LYS A 53 -1.32 24.13 5.61
C LYS A 53 0.19 24.05 5.82
N GLN A 54 0.96 23.95 4.73
CA GLN A 54 2.42 23.98 4.84
C GLN A 54 2.93 25.31 5.39
N ARG A 55 2.37 26.43 4.93
CA ARG A 55 2.73 27.77 5.40
C ARG A 55 2.38 27.97 6.87
N GLU A 56 1.21 27.49 7.29
CA GLU A 56 0.77 27.48 8.68
C GLU A 56 1.71 26.66 9.58
N ILE A 57 2.01 25.42 9.18
CA ILE A 57 2.95 24.54 9.91
C ILE A 57 4.33 25.20 10.03
N ARG A 58 4.80 25.85 8.96
CA ARG A 58 6.10 26.52 8.97
C ARG A 58 6.14 27.72 9.92
N ALA A 59 5.09 28.54 9.92
CA ALA A 59 4.96 29.63 10.87
C ALA A 59 4.98 29.14 12.33
N GLN A 60 4.29 28.04 12.63
CA GLN A 60 4.30 27.44 13.97
C GLN A 60 5.68 26.90 14.37
N LEU A 61 6.45 26.34 13.43
CA LEU A 61 7.81 25.85 13.68
C LEU A 61 8.79 27.01 13.93
N ASP A 62 8.67 28.10 13.18
CA ASP A 62 9.51 29.28 13.34
C ASP A 62 9.25 29.95 14.69
N GLN A 63 7.98 30.09 15.11
CA GLN A 63 7.63 30.59 16.45
C GLN A 63 8.23 29.77 17.60
N ARG A 64 8.31 28.44 17.45
CA ARG A 64 8.92 27.56 18.48
C ARG A 64 10.44 27.63 18.51
N ARG A 65 11.09 28.10 17.44
CA ARG A 65 12.54 28.25 17.37
C ARG A 65 13.02 29.59 17.95
N GLU A 66 12.16 30.61 17.91
CA GLU A 66 12.44 31.94 18.44
C GLU A 66 12.12 32.10 19.94
N ALA A 67 11.41 31.13 20.54
CA ALA A 67 11.08 31.06 21.97
C ALA A 67 12.11 30.22 22.76
#